data_AF-A0A1G2Z0J9-F1
#
_entry.id   AF-A0A1G2Z0J9-F1
#
_cell.length_a   1.000
_cell.length_b   1.000
_cell.length_c   1.000
_cell.angle_alpha   90.00
_cell.angle_beta   90.00
_cell.angle_gamma   90.00
#
_symmetry.space_group_name_H-M   'P 1'
#
loop_
_entity.id
_entity.type
_entity.pdbx_description
1 polymer ?
#
loop_
_entity_poly.entity_id
_entity_poly.type
_entity_poly.pdbx_seq_one_letter_code
_entity_poly.pdbx_strand_id
1 'polypeptide(L)'
;MDEGDPMAEFKSWRSFWEFEHAVKRQMRYVRTTDTEAFLEAVGQTAGRRIEVLPVGTTLWRAQLGVNWRPDYDKDGDLVGETPWPHDKDRMKPLRDCATEGRANSKGIPCLYLATDRDTAIAEVRPWIGSYVSVGLFRTDRELRVVKCVTDYGLRRYWIKGEPDATEREEAVWAFIDAAFAHPVTPIDNVADYAPTQIIAELFKAHGYDGIAYRSSVSKTGHNVALFDLDASEVVEGQPFEVKTVELQSRAMENPAQYR
;
A
#
# COMPACT_ATOMS: atom_id res chain seq x y z
N MET A 1 -4.06 -0.68 41.78
CA MET A 1 -2.80 -1.27 41.33
C MET A 1 -3.11 -1.73 39.93
N ASP A 2 -2.77 -0.90 38.96
CA ASP A 2 -2.98 -1.18 37.56
C ASP A 2 -1.78 -2.04 37.14
N GLU A 3 -1.95 -3.36 37.18
CA GLU A 3 -0.97 -4.28 36.60
C GLU A 3 -1.05 -4.05 35.10
N GLY A 4 -0.22 -3.14 34.60
CA GLY A 4 -0.08 -2.88 33.17
C GLY A 4 0.18 -4.20 32.46
N ASP A 5 -0.74 -4.54 31.56
CA ASP A 5 -0.64 -5.69 30.67
C ASP A 5 0.80 -5.77 30.13
N PRO A 6 1.52 -6.90 30.27
CA PRO A 6 2.89 -6.99 29.81
C PRO A 6 2.94 -6.54 28.35
N MET A 7 3.67 -5.46 28.07
CA MET A 7 3.85 -4.92 26.73
C MET A 7 4.23 -6.09 25.81
N ALA A 8 3.36 -6.45 24.85
CA ALA A 8 3.67 -7.53 23.93
C ALA A 8 4.92 -7.14 23.15
N GLU A 9 5.92 -8.00 23.27
CA GLU A 9 7.20 -7.87 22.60
C GLU A 9 7.28 -8.95 21.52
N PHE A 10 7.89 -8.63 20.39
CA PHE A 10 8.20 -9.64 19.40
C PHE A 10 9.14 -10.70 19.99
N LYS A 11 8.89 -11.97 19.71
CA LYS A 11 9.72 -13.08 20.20
C LYS A 11 11.15 -13.02 19.65
N SER A 12 11.32 -12.59 18.40
CA SER A 12 12.59 -12.49 17.71
C SER A 12 12.56 -11.40 16.64
N TRP A 13 13.73 -10.89 16.23
CA TRP A 13 13.82 -10.03 15.03
C TRP A 13 13.34 -10.77 13.76
N ARG A 14 13.30 -12.11 13.79
CA ARG A 14 12.82 -12.98 12.71
C ARG A 14 11.32 -13.22 12.72
N SER A 15 10.58 -12.73 13.72
CA SER A 15 9.17 -13.11 13.90
C SER A 15 8.28 -12.83 12.67
N PHE A 16 8.55 -11.75 11.92
CA PHE A 16 7.86 -11.51 10.65
C PHE A 16 8.12 -12.62 9.61
N TRP A 17 9.34 -13.13 9.53
CA TRP A 17 9.71 -14.15 8.55
C TRP A 17 9.07 -15.51 8.88
N GLU A 18 9.00 -15.85 10.17
CA GLU A 18 8.29 -17.03 10.67
C GLU A 18 6.78 -16.93 10.38
N PHE A 19 6.19 -15.77 10.66
CA PHE A 19 4.79 -15.46 10.31
C PHE A 19 4.54 -15.57 8.81
N GLU A 20 5.37 -14.93 7.98
CA GLU A 20 5.27 -14.96 6.53
C GLU A 20 5.31 -16.39 6.01
N HIS A 21 6.27 -17.19 6.50
CA HIS A 21 6.42 -18.57 6.10
C HIS A 21 5.19 -19.41 6.49
N ALA A 22 4.68 -19.25 7.72
CA ALA A 22 3.50 -19.97 8.20
C ALA A 22 2.26 -19.66 7.35
N VAL A 23 2.01 -18.38 7.07
CA VAL A 23 0.86 -17.91 6.28
C VAL A 23 0.94 -18.34 4.81
N LYS A 24 2.15 -18.33 4.22
CA LYS A 24 2.34 -18.69 2.82
C LYS A 24 2.36 -20.20 2.59
N ARG A 25 2.87 -21.00 3.55
CA ARG A 25 3.22 -22.42 3.31
C ARG A 25 2.58 -23.42 4.27
N GLN A 26 1.94 -22.98 5.35
CA GLN A 26 1.39 -23.86 6.38
C GLN A 26 -0.08 -23.51 6.65
N MET A 27 -0.39 -22.90 7.80
CA MET A 27 -1.75 -22.61 8.24
C MET A 27 -2.04 -21.12 8.16
N ARG A 28 -2.70 -20.71 7.07
CA ARG A 28 -3.12 -19.33 6.85
C ARG A 28 -4.34 -18.92 7.67
N TYR A 29 -5.33 -19.80 7.76
CA TYR A 29 -6.64 -19.50 8.32
C TYR A 29 -6.79 -19.98 9.76
N VAL A 30 -6.32 -21.19 10.06
CA VAL A 30 -6.33 -21.78 11.41
C VAL A 30 -4.94 -21.59 12.01
N ARG A 31 -4.66 -20.36 12.44
CA ARG A 31 -3.32 -19.87 12.79
C ARG A 31 -2.72 -20.66 13.96
N THR A 32 -1.39 -20.75 13.99
CA THR A 32 -0.64 -21.31 15.12
C THR A 32 -0.59 -20.32 16.29
N THR A 33 -0.27 -20.81 17.49
CA THR A 33 -0.01 -19.95 18.66
C THR A 33 1.09 -18.92 18.38
N ASP A 34 2.16 -19.29 17.67
CA ASP A 34 3.24 -18.35 17.30
C ASP A 34 2.74 -17.25 16.33
N THR A 35 1.87 -17.60 15.37
CA THR A 35 1.25 -16.62 14.46
C THR A 35 0.32 -15.66 15.21
N GLU A 36 -0.52 -16.17 16.13
CA GLU A 36 -1.38 -15.29 16.92
C GLU A 36 -0.57 -14.39 17.85
N ALA A 37 0.47 -14.91 18.51
CA ALA A 37 1.35 -14.11 19.35
C ALA A 37 2.07 -13.01 18.55
N PHE A 38 2.49 -13.31 17.31
CA PHE A 38 3.05 -12.30 16.41
C PHE A 38 2.02 -11.20 16.07
N LEU A 39 0.80 -11.58 15.70
CA LEU A 39 -0.25 -10.63 15.34
C LEU A 39 -0.66 -9.76 16.55
N GLU A 40 -0.72 -10.34 17.75
CA GLU A 40 -0.95 -9.59 18.99
C GLU A 40 0.15 -8.54 19.21
N ALA A 41 1.43 -8.91 19.09
CA ALA A 41 2.55 -7.96 19.19
C ALA A 41 2.50 -6.87 18.12
N VAL A 42 2.10 -7.20 16.87
CA VAL A 42 1.87 -6.18 15.82
C VAL A 42 0.74 -5.23 16.21
N GLY A 43 -0.39 -5.75 16.70
CA GLY A 43 -1.55 -4.95 17.11
C GLY A 43 -1.22 -3.96 18.23
N GLN A 44 -0.52 -4.44 19.27
CA GLN A 44 -0.13 -3.61 20.40
C GLN A 44 0.92 -2.55 20.04
N THR A 45 1.94 -2.91 19.24
CA THR A 45 2.99 -1.96 18.84
C THR A 45 2.52 -0.96 17.78
N ALA A 46 1.50 -1.29 16.98
CA ALA A 46 0.92 -0.39 15.98
C ALA A 46 0.37 0.91 16.58
N GLY A 47 -0.08 0.89 17.85
CA GLY A 47 -0.55 2.08 18.56
C GLY A 47 0.49 3.20 18.67
N ARG A 48 1.79 2.88 18.57
CA ARG A 48 2.89 3.86 18.59
C ARG A 48 3.25 4.39 17.20
N ARG A 49 2.62 3.85 16.15
CA ARG A 49 2.91 4.14 14.74
C ARG A 49 1.73 4.78 14.02
N ILE A 50 0.91 5.53 14.75
CA ILE A 50 -0.29 6.14 14.18
C ILE A 50 0.11 7.44 13.47
N GLU A 51 -0.26 7.53 12.20
CA GLU A 51 -0.29 8.79 11.46
C GLU A 51 -1.75 9.24 11.39
N VAL A 52 -2.00 10.48 11.81
CA VAL A 52 -3.33 11.09 11.75
C VAL A 52 -3.41 11.91 10.48
N LEU A 53 -4.39 11.61 9.63
CA LEU A 53 -4.75 12.41 8.47
C LEU A 53 -5.93 13.31 8.89
N PRO A 54 -5.72 14.63 9.06
CA PRO A 54 -6.79 15.54 9.42
C PRO A 54 -7.92 15.55 8.38
N VAL A 55 -9.09 16.07 8.76
CA VAL A 55 -10.16 16.40 7.82
C VAL A 55 -9.61 17.31 6.73
N GLY A 56 -9.97 17.05 5.47
CA GLY A 56 -9.52 17.88 4.37
C GLY A 56 -8.14 17.53 3.82
N THR A 57 -7.50 16.47 4.31
CA THR A 57 -6.21 15.98 3.80
C THR A 57 -6.34 15.63 2.32
N THR A 58 -5.41 16.16 1.52
CA THR A 58 -5.34 15.91 0.09
C THR A 58 -4.58 14.63 -0.22
N LEU A 59 -5.20 13.74 -0.99
CA LEU A 59 -4.61 12.51 -1.47
C LEU A 59 -4.88 12.35 -2.98
N TRP A 60 -4.15 11.46 -3.64
CA TRP A 60 -4.20 11.30 -5.09
C TRP A 60 -4.42 9.86 -5.50
N ARG A 61 -5.18 9.63 -6.56
CA ARG A 61 -5.29 8.32 -7.20
C ARG A 61 -5.19 8.47 -8.71
N ALA A 62 -4.46 7.57 -9.36
CA ALA A 62 -4.41 7.52 -10.81
C ALA A 62 -5.07 6.24 -11.34
N GLN A 63 -5.53 6.30 -12.58
CA GLN A 63 -5.99 5.16 -13.37
C GLN A 63 -5.56 5.33 -14.82
N LEU A 64 -5.19 4.23 -15.48
CA LEU A 64 -4.85 4.25 -16.90
C LEU A 64 -6.08 4.60 -17.76
N GLY A 65 -5.84 5.36 -18.81
CA GLY A 65 -6.84 5.82 -19.77
C GLY A 65 -7.53 7.13 -19.37
N VAL A 66 -8.30 7.65 -20.34
CA VAL A 66 -9.13 8.85 -20.26
C VAL A 66 -10.43 8.58 -21.03
N ASN A 67 -11.42 9.43 -20.82
CA ASN A 67 -12.62 9.50 -21.64
C ASN A 67 -12.37 10.48 -22.79
N TRP A 68 -12.68 10.12 -24.03
CA TRP A 68 -12.60 11.05 -25.17
C TRP A 68 -13.97 11.71 -25.36
N ARG A 69 -14.00 13.03 -25.46
CA ARG A 69 -15.22 13.79 -25.73
C ARG A 69 -15.10 14.51 -27.07
N PRO A 70 -16.09 14.39 -27.95
CA PRO A 70 -16.09 15.11 -29.22
C PRO A 70 -16.20 16.61 -28.99
N ASP A 71 -15.40 17.36 -29.72
CA ASP A 71 -15.47 18.81 -29.78
C ASP A 71 -16.16 19.23 -31.07
N TYR A 72 -17.14 20.12 -30.95
CA TYR A 72 -17.90 20.66 -32.07
C TYR A 72 -17.61 22.14 -32.22
N ASP A 73 -17.53 22.62 -33.46
CA ASP A 73 -17.49 24.04 -33.72
C ASP A 73 -18.87 24.70 -33.57
N LYS A 74 -18.93 26.01 -33.85
CA LYS A 74 -20.17 26.82 -33.76
C LYS A 74 -21.26 26.37 -34.74
N ASP A 75 -20.88 25.67 -35.81
CA ASP A 75 -21.78 25.23 -36.88
C ASP A 75 -22.26 23.78 -36.62
N GLY A 76 -21.71 23.13 -35.57
CA GLY A 76 -22.08 21.79 -35.12
C GLY A 76 -21.25 20.68 -35.77
N ASP A 77 -20.19 21.05 -36.50
CA ASP A 77 -19.29 20.08 -37.14
C ASP A 77 -18.28 19.55 -36.13
N LEU A 78 -18.00 18.23 -36.19
CA LEU A 78 -16.99 17.59 -35.36
C LEU A 78 -15.59 18.09 -35.77
N VAL A 79 -14.90 18.77 -34.86
CA VAL A 79 -13.57 19.35 -35.11
C VAL A 79 -12.44 18.67 -34.36
N GLY A 80 -12.75 17.79 -33.40
CA GLY A 80 -11.73 17.04 -32.68
C GLY A 80 -12.28 16.23 -31.53
N GLU A 81 -11.37 15.72 -30.71
CA GLU A 81 -11.69 15.09 -29.44
C GLU A 81 -10.74 15.61 -28.36
N THR A 82 -11.31 15.97 -27.21
CA THR A 82 -10.54 16.38 -26.03
C THR A 82 -10.53 15.25 -25.00
N PRO A 83 -9.36 14.93 -24.41
CA PRO A 83 -9.29 13.97 -23.32
C PRO A 83 -9.89 14.55 -22.04
N TRP A 84 -10.72 13.77 -21.36
CA TRP A 84 -11.34 14.05 -20.09
C TRP A 84 -10.96 12.96 -19.07
N PRO A 85 -10.83 13.29 -17.78
CA PRO A 85 -10.58 12.29 -16.77
C PRO A 85 -11.76 11.31 -16.68
N HIS A 86 -11.50 10.11 -16.16
CA HIS A 86 -12.55 9.18 -15.76
C HIS A 86 -13.53 9.84 -14.79
N ASP A 87 -14.79 9.41 -14.87
CA ASP A 87 -15.85 9.89 -13.98
C ASP A 87 -15.56 9.52 -12.52
N LYS A 88 -16.12 10.30 -11.58
CA LYS A 88 -15.84 10.17 -10.14
C LYS A 88 -16.07 8.76 -9.62
N ASP A 89 -17.14 8.10 -10.05
CA ASP A 89 -17.48 6.74 -9.61
C ASP A 89 -16.42 5.71 -10.01
N ARG A 90 -15.83 5.88 -11.21
CA ARG A 90 -14.76 5.00 -11.71
C ARG A 90 -13.46 5.18 -10.93
N MET A 91 -13.24 6.37 -10.35
CA MET A 91 -12.09 6.65 -9.50
C MET A 91 -12.17 5.98 -8.13
N LYS A 92 -13.32 5.40 -7.73
CA LYS A 92 -13.44 4.54 -6.54
C LYS A 92 -13.49 3.05 -6.93
N PRO A 93 -13.01 2.13 -6.07
CA PRO A 93 -13.19 0.70 -6.31
C PRO A 93 -14.69 0.36 -6.25
N LEU A 94 -15.11 -0.66 -7.00
CA LEU A 94 -16.47 -1.18 -6.91
C LEU A 94 -16.69 -1.84 -5.54
N ARG A 95 -17.85 -1.58 -4.93
CA ARG A 95 -18.27 -2.27 -3.70
C ARG A 95 -18.39 -3.77 -4.00
N ASP A 96 -17.86 -4.59 -3.11
CA ASP A 96 -17.87 -6.07 -3.20
C ASP A 96 -17.10 -6.67 -4.40
N CYS A 97 -16.30 -5.85 -5.09
CA CYS A 97 -15.55 -6.26 -6.28
C CYS A 97 -14.12 -5.73 -6.20
N ALA A 98 -13.20 -6.60 -5.77
CA ALA A 98 -11.77 -6.28 -5.71
C ALA A 98 -10.93 -7.45 -6.19
N THR A 99 -9.90 -7.15 -6.97
CA THR A 99 -8.76 -8.06 -7.14
C THR A 99 -7.91 -8.06 -5.87
N GLU A 100 -7.10 -9.10 -5.69
CA GLU A 100 -6.15 -9.14 -4.58
C GLU A 100 -5.14 -8.00 -4.71
N GLY A 101 -4.91 -7.31 -3.60
CA GLY A 101 -3.90 -6.29 -3.45
C GLY A 101 -3.11 -6.48 -2.16
N ARG A 102 -2.17 -5.56 -1.91
CA ARG A 102 -1.27 -5.59 -0.75
C ARG A 102 -2.03 -5.58 0.57
N ALA A 103 -3.05 -4.73 0.67
CA ALA A 103 -3.83 -4.47 1.87
C ALA A 103 -5.19 -5.18 1.89
N ASN A 104 -5.56 -5.87 0.80
CA ASN A 104 -6.93 -6.33 0.62
C ASN A 104 -7.00 -7.67 -0.12
N SER A 105 -7.86 -8.57 0.35
CA SER A 105 -8.15 -9.84 -0.31
C SER A 105 -9.20 -9.68 -1.42
N LYS A 106 -9.32 -10.69 -2.28
CA LYS A 106 -10.31 -10.70 -3.36
C LYS A 106 -11.72 -10.52 -2.80
N GLY A 107 -12.50 -9.63 -3.41
CA GLY A 107 -13.87 -9.32 -2.99
C GLY A 107 -13.99 -8.33 -1.83
N ILE A 108 -12.89 -7.97 -1.16
CA ILE A 108 -12.86 -6.97 -0.09
C ILE A 108 -12.07 -5.77 -0.61
N PRO A 109 -12.71 -4.67 -1.05
CA PRO A 109 -12.00 -3.53 -1.62
C PRO A 109 -11.35 -2.65 -0.55
N CYS A 110 -10.25 -1.99 -0.93
CA CYS A 110 -9.65 -0.86 -0.21
C CYS A 110 -9.42 0.29 -1.19
N LEU A 111 -9.47 1.53 -0.70
CA LEU A 111 -9.19 2.72 -1.49
C LEU A 111 -7.70 3.04 -1.41
N TYR A 112 -6.96 2.72 -2.48
CA TYR A 112 -5.55 3.02 -2.61
C TYR A 112 -5.34 4.43 -3.14
N LEU A 113 -4.60 5.22 -2.39
CA LEU A 113 -4.26 6.62 -2.64
C LEU A 113 -2.75 6.83 -2.44
N ALA A 114 -2.23 7.96 -2.90
CA ALA A 114 -0.88 8.41 -2.65
C ALA A 114 -0.88 9.84 -2.08
N THR A 115 0.18 10.20 -1.36
CA THR A 115 0.34 11.55 -0.79
C THR A 115 0.64 12.62 -1.82
N ASP A 116 1.09 12.25 -3.01
CA ASP A 116 1.34 13.17 -4.11
C ASP A 116 0.92 12.57 -5.46
N ARG A 117 0.69 13.48 -6.41
CA ARG A 117 0.20 13.17 -7.75
C ARG A 117 1.14 12.26 -8.54
N ASP A 118 2.43 12.54 -8.49
CA ASP A 118 3.41 11.87 -9.35
C ASP A 118 3.64 10.43 -8.87
N THR A 119 3.61 10.20 -7.55
CA THR A 119 3.54 8.86 -6.95
C THR A 119 2.30 8.09 -7.42
N ALA A 120 1.11 8.72 -7.41
CA ALA A 120 -0.11 8.08 -7.90
C ALA A 120 0.01 7.66 -9.37
N ILE A 121 0.55 8.53 -10.23
CA ILE A 121 0.80 8.23 -11.66
C ILE A 121 1.82 7.09 -11.80
N ALA A 122 2.90 7.10 -11.02
CA ALA A 122 3.94 6.08 -11.10
C ALA A 122 3.43 4.68 -10.69
N GLU A 123 2.53 4.60 -9.70
CA GLU A 123 1.96 3.31 -9.23
C GLU A 123 1.14 2.59 -10.31
N VAL A 124 0.51 3.33 -11.24
CA VAL A 124 -0.22 2.71 -12.38
C VAL A 124 0.69 2.29 -13.53
N ARG A 125 2.01 2.53 -13.43
CA ARG A 125 3.06 2.11 -14.36
C ARG A 125 2.71 2.38 -15.83
N PRO A 126 2.46 3.64 -16.20
CA PRO A 126 2.07 3.99 -17.56
C PRO A 126 3.24 3.85 -18.53
N TRP A 127 2.92 3.64 -19.80
CA TRP A 127 3.89 3.73 -20.89
C TRP A 127 3.99 5.17 -21.41
N ILE A 128 5.11 5.52 -22.03
CA ILE A 128 5.23 6.77 -22.77
C ILE A 128 4.13 6.84 -23.84
N GLY A 129 3.44 7.99 -23.92
CA GLY A 129 2.27 8.22 -24.78
C GLY A 129 0.95 7.71 -24.19
N SER A 130 0.96 7.11 -22.99
CA SER A 130 -0.30 6.73 -22.33
C SER A 130 -0.99 7.94 -21.72
N TYR A 131 -2.31 7.92 -21.78
CA TYR A 131 -3.15 8.85 -21.02
C TYR A 131 -3.50 8.27 -19.66
N VAL A 132 -3.55 9.12 -18.64
CA VAL A 132 -3.82 8.76 -17.25
C VAL A 132 -4.84 9.73 -16.68
N SER A 133 -5.90 9.20 -16.10
CA SER A 133 -6.86 9.97 -15.31
C SER A 133 -6.38 10.05 -13.88
N VAL A 134 -6.24 11.26 -13.34
CA VAL A 134 -5.76 11.49 -11.99
C VAL A 134 -6.84 12.21 -11.18
N GLY A 135 -7.27 11.59 -10.10
CA GLY A 135 -8.26 12.14 -9.17
C GLY A 135 -7.59 12.72 -7.94
N LEU A 136 -8.04 13.92 -7.57
CA LEU A 136 -7.76 14.58 -6.30
C LEU A 136 -8.82 14.14 -5.27
N PHE A 137 -8.36 13.53 -4.20
CA PHE A 137 -9.18 13.05 -3.10
C PHE A 137 -9.02 13.95 -1.87
N ARG A 138 -10.09 14.07 -1.09
CA ARG A 138 -10.09 14.80 0.18
C ARG A 138 -10.77 13.97 1.26
N THR A 139 -10.11 13.81 2.40
CA THR A 139 -10.69 13.11 3.56
C THR A 139 -11.89 13.88 4.11
N ASP A 140 -12.97 13.15 4.41
CA ASP A 140 -14.23 13.71 4.92
C ASP A 140 -14.26 13.81 6.45
N ARG A 141 -13.40 13.02 7.12
CA ARG A 141 -13.18 13.00 8.57
C ARG A 141 -11.69 12.84 8.90
N GLU A 142 -11.37 12.93 10.18
CA GLU A 142 -10.05 12.56 10.66
C GLU A 142 -9.86 11.04 10.55
N LEU A 143 -8.73 10.62 10.00
CA LEU A 143 -8.39 9.20 9.80
C LEU A 143 -7.13 8.84 10.57
N ARG A 144 -7.16 7.71 11.27
CA ARG A 144 -6.00 7.12 11.95
C ARG A 144 -5.47 5.97 11.10
N VAL A 145 -4.33 6.18 10.46
CA VAL A 145 -3.67 5.15 9.64
C VAL A 145 -2.42 4.62 10.34
N VAL A 146 -2.17 3.32 10.22
CA VAL A 146 -0.94 2.72 10.74
C VAL A 146 0.20 3.00 9.77
N LYS A 147 1.22 3.74 10.22
CA LYS A 147 2.43 4.05 9.48
C LYS A 147 3.41 2.88 9.52
N CYS A 148 3.29 2.02 8.51
CA CYS A 148 4.22 0.92 8.27
C CYS A 148 5.58 1.41 7.76
N VAL A 149 5.65 2.63 7.20
CA VAL A 149 6.92 3.23 6.71
C VAL A 149 7.94 3.29 7.85
N THR A 150 9.16 2.83 7.60
CA THR A 150 10.30 3.04 8.50
C THR A 150 11.33 4.00 7.88
N ASP A 151 11.95 4.84 8.70
CA ASP A 151 13.06 5.72 8.26
C ASP A 151 14.36 4.91 8.10
N TYR A 152 14.47 3.79 8.80
CA TYR A 152 15.58 2.85 8.73
C TYR A 152 15.39 1.91 7.55
N GLY A 153 15.64 2.39 6.34
CA GLY A 153 15.49 1.64 5.08
C GLY A 153 16.37 0.38 4.92
N LEU A 154 17.04 -0.08 5.98
CA LEU A 154 17.88 -1.26 5.99
C LEU A 154 17.33 -2.29 6.98
N ARG A 155 16.87 -3.42 6.43
CA ARG A 155 16.61 -4.64 7.20
C ARG A 155 17.91 -5.04 7.88
N ARG A 156 17.95 -4.98 9.21
CA ARG A 156 19.09 -5.43 10.01
C ARG A 156 18.95 -6.93 10.27
N TYR A 157 20.06 -7.64 10.14
CA TYR A 157 20.11 -9.09 10.35
C TYR A 157 21.13 -9.37 11.45
N TRP A 158 20.68 -10.08 12.50
CA TRP A 158 21.57 -10.51 13.57
C TRP A 158 22.01 -11.95 13.32
N ILE A 159 23.30 -12.13 13.04
CA ILE A 159 23.90 -13.45 12.78
C ILE A 159 24.00 -14.26 14.08
N LYS A 160 24.19 -13.58 15.23
CA LYS A 160 24.30 -14.19 16.56
C LYS A 160 23.46 -13.41 17.57
N GLY A 161 22.67 -14.13 18.37
CA GLY A 161 21.85 -13.57 19.44
C GLY A 161 20.58 -12.86 18.96
N GLU A 162 19.79 -12.41 19.92
CA GLU A 162 18.64 -11.53 19.71
C GLU A 162 19.01 -10.10 20.13
N PRO A 163 18.58 -9.08 19.37
CA PRO A 163 18.69 -7.70 19.80
C PRO A 163 17.79 -7.42 21.01
N ASP A 164 17.98 -6.23 21.61
CA ASP A 164 17.05 -5.73 22.62
C ASP A 164 15.64 -5.51 22.04
N ALA A 165 14.67 -5.30 22.93
CA ALA A 165 13.26 -5.16 22.56
C ALA A 165 13.00 -4.06 21.53
N THR A 166 13.71 -2.92 21.63
CA THR A 166 13.52 -1.76 20.77
C THR A 166 14.06 -2.04 19.38
N GLU A 167 15.30 -2.52 19.31
CA GLU A 167 15.94 -2.93 18.05
C GLU A 167 15.18 -4.07 17.36
N ARG A 168 14.58 -4.98 18.14
CA ARG A 168 13.74 -6.07 17.63
C ARG A 168 12.46 -5.55 16.99
N GLU A 169 11.76 -4.65 17.67
CA GLU A 169 10.56 -3.98 17.14
C GLU A 169 10.89 -3.20 15.86
N GLU A 170 11.97 -2.42 15.86
CA GLU A 170 12.44 -1.71 14.66
C GLU A 170 12.71 -2.67 13.49
N ALA A 171 13.37 -3.79 13.76
CA ALA A 171 13.67 -4.80 12.75
C ALA A 171 12.39 -5.40 12.15
N VAL A 172 11.46 -5.83 13.00
CA VAL A 172 10.18 -6.43 12.57
C VAL A 172 9.38 -5.44 11.74
N TRP A 173 9.24 -4.18 12.18
CA TRP A 173 8.56 -3.15 11.39
C TRP A 173 9.27 -2.84 10.07
N ALA A 174 10.60 -2.92 10.00
CA ALA A 174 11.32 -2.80 8.73
C ALA A 174 11.04 -3.97 7.78
N PHE A 175 10.81 -5.18 8.28
CA PHE A 175 10.35 -6.30 7.45
C PHE A 175 8.90 -6.12 6.99
N ILE A 176 8.01 -5.62 7.85
CA ILE A 176 6.62 -5.29 7.51
C ILE A 176 6.57 -4.21 6.42
N ASP A 177 7.33 -3.10 6.58
CA ASP A 177 7.47 -2.05 5.57
C ASP A 177 7.92 -2.63 4.22
N ALA A 178 8.99 -3.43 4.24
CA ALA A 178 9.52 -4.06 3.04
C ALA A 178 8.49 -4.98 2.37
N ALA A 179 7.67 -5.70 3.13
CA ALA A 179 6.62 -6.56 2.59
C ALA A 179 5.50 -5.74 1.94
N PHE A 180 5.04 -4.65 2.58
CA PHE A 180 4.06 -3.74 1.98
C PHE A 180 4.60 -3.01 0.76
N ALA A 181 5.90 -2.75 0.66
CA ALA A 181 6.53 -2.11 -0.50
C ALA A 181 6.90 -3.11 -1.62
N HIS A 182 7.06 -4.41 -1.33
CA HIS A 182 7.61 -5.37 -2.29
C HIS A 182 6.72 -5.52 -3.54
N PRO A 183 7.20 -5.22 -4.76
CA PRO A 183 6.40 -5.43 -5.96
C PRO A 183 6.19 -6.92 -6.17
N VAL A 184 4.95 -7.39 -6.00
CA VAL A 184 4.58 -8.77 -6.32
C VAL A 184 4.18 -8.81 -7.79
N THR A 185 4.93 -9.58 -8.57
CA THR A 185 4.47 -10.00 -9.89
C THR A 185 3.39 -11.05 -9.66
N PRO A 186 2.20 -10.97 -10.30
CA PRO A 186 1.22 -12.05 -10.25
C PRO A 186 1.82 -13.28 -10.93
N ILE A 187 2.53 -14.10 -10.16
CA ILE A 187 2.97 -15.44 -10.55
C ILE A 187 2.16 -16.36 -9.65
N ASP A 188 1.30 -17.17 -10.26
CA ASP A 188 0.16 -17.88 -9.65
C ASP A 188 0.49 -18.88 -8.52
N ASN A 189 1.75 -19.01 -8.12
CA ASN A 189 2.21 -20.14 -7.30
C ASN A 189 2.36 -19.82 -5.80
N VAL A 190 2.30 -18.56 -5.35
CA VAL A 190 2.42 -18.20 -3.93
C VAL A 190 1.44 -17.09 -3.57
N ALA A 191 0.81 -17.20 -2.40
CA ALA A 191 -0.05 -16.16 -1.84
C ALA A 191 0.80 -15.03 -1.23
N ASP A 192 1.53 -14.32 -2.08
CA ASP A 192 2.54 -13.36 -1.64
C ASP A 192 1.97 -12.17 -0.87
N TYR A 193 0.70 -11.82 -1.11
CA TYR A 193 -0.04 -10.79 -0.38
C TYR A 193 -0.70 -11.27 0.91
N ALA A 194 -0.80 -12.59 1.17
CA ALA A 194 -1.51 -13.08 2.34
C ALA A 194 -0.97 -12.51 3.68
N PRO A 195 0.36 -12.41 3.91
CA PRO A 195 0.88 -11.82 5.15
C PRO A 195 0.45 -10.36 5.35
N THR A 196 0.55 -9.53 4.30
CA THR A 196 0.21 -8.11 4.37
C THR A 196 -1.30 -7.88 4.46
N GLN A 197 -2.11 -8.73 3.81
CA GLN A 197 -3.57 -8.72 3.93
C GLN A 197 -4.02 -9.06 5.35
N ILE A 198 -3.44 -10.08 5.97
CA ILE A 198 -3.74 -10.45 7.36
C ILE A 198 -3.39 -9.30 8.32
N ILE A 199 -2.24 -8.65 8.12
CA ILE A 199 -1.84 -7.49 8.92
C ILE A 199 -2.79 -6.30 8.70
N ALA A 200 -3.23 -6.06 7.47
CA ALA A 200 -4.21 -5.01 7.17
C ALA A 200 -5.57 -5.27 7.84
N GLU A 201 -6.06 -6.52 7.79
CA GLU A 201 -7.29 -6.93 8.49
C GLU A 201 -7.14 -6.82 10.01
N LEU A 202 -5.98 -7.15 10.56
CA LEU A 202 -5.67 -6.95 11.97
C LEU A 202 -5.82 -5.46 12.34
N PHE A 203 -5.25 -4.55 11.57
CA PHE A 203 -5.38 -3.11 11.83
C PHE A 203 -6.83 -2.63 11.70
N LYS A 204 -7.57 -3.13 10.70
CA LYS A 204 -8.99 -2.86 10.55
C LYS A 204 -9.79 -3.34 11.77
N ALA A 205 -9.48 -4.52 12.29
CA ALA A 205 -10.12 -5.08 13.49
C ALA A 205 -9.81 -4.28 14.77
N HIS A 206 -8.65 -3.63 14.82
CA HIS A 206 -8.27 -2.70 15.90
C HIS A 206 -8.88 -1.29 15.74
N GLY A 207 -9.71 -1.06 14.71
CA GLY A 207 -10.41 0.20 14.49
C GLY A 207 -9.57 1.30 13.84
N TYR A 208 -8.46 0.96 13.21
CA TYR A 208 -7.72 1.90 12.35
C TYR A 208 -8.44 2.06 11.00
N ASP A 209 -8.28 3.23 10.37
CA ASP A 209 -8.96 3.58 9.11
C ASP A 209 -8.20 3.10 7.87
N GLY A 210 -6.93 2.76 8.02
CA GLY A 210 -6.09 2.34 6.91
C GLY A 210 -4.63 2.12 7.30
N ILE A 211 -3.80 1.99 6.27
CA ILE A 211 -2.35 1.86 6.40
C ILE A 211 -1.63 2.87 5.51
N ALA A 212 -0.52 3.41 6.01
CA ALA A 212 0.43 4.21 5.24
C ALA A 212 1.71 3.40 5.04
N TYR A 213 2.11 3.18 3.79
CA TYR A 213 3.26 2.34 3.42
C TYR A 213 4.06 2.96 2.28
N ARG A 214 5.34 2.59 2.21
CA ARG A 214 6.28 3.22 1.28
C ARG A 214 5.87 2.93 -0.16
N SER A 215 5.91 3.95 -1.03
CA SER A 215 5.78 3.70 -2.46
C SER A 215 7.01 2.97 -2.97
N SER A 216 6.79 1.94 -3.79
CA SER A 216 7.88 1.20 -4.43
C SER A 216 8.51 1.96 -5.60
N VAL A 217 7.84 3.02 -6.07
CA VAL A 217 8.16 3.76 -7.29
C VAL A 217 8.45 5.25 -7.04
N SER A 218 8.29 5.74 -5.81
CA SER A 218 8.56 7.13 -5.42
C SER A 218 9.50 7.21 -4.23
N LYS A 219 10.38 8.21 -4.23
CA LYS A 219 11.36 8.45 -3.15
C LYS A 219 10.82 9.34 -2.03
N THR A 220 9.80 10.15 -2.32
CA THR A 220 9.30 11.20 -1.41
C THR A 220 7.84 10.99 -1.01
N GLY A 221 7.05 10.33 -1.87
CA GLY A 221 5.67 9.99 -1.59
C GLY A 221 5.49 8.62 -0.93
N HIS A 222 4.41 8.47 -0.18
CA HIS A 222 3.96 7.18 0.32
C HIS A 222 2.52 6.91 -0.09
N ASN A 223 2.14 5.65 -0.06
CA ASN A 223 0.80 5.20 -0.38
C ASN A 223 -0.02 5.08 0.90
N VAL A 224 -1.32 5.34 0.77
CA VAL A 224 -2.31 5.14 1.82
C VAL A 224 -3.37 4.18 1.27
N ALA A 225 -3.64 3.09 1.98
CA ALA A 225 -4.79 2.23 1.70
C ALA A 225 -5.83 2.40 2.79
N LEU A 226 -6.99 2.96 2.44
CA LEU A 226 -8.12 3.16 3.35
C LEU A 226 -9.07 1.96 3.29
N PHE A 227 -9.51 1.48 4.45
CA PHE A 227 -10.40 0.33 4.57
C PHE A 227 -11.87 0.67 4.30
N ASP A 228 -12.21 1.95 4.37
CA ASP A 228 -13.50 2.52 4.05
C ASP A 228 -13.37 3.34 2.75
N LEU A 229 -14.20 3.01 1.75
CA LEU A 229 -14.17 3.66 0.43
C LEU A 229 -14.80 5.06 0.47
N ASP A 230 -15.54 5.37 1.54
CA ASP A 230 -16.23 6.64 1.72
C ASP A 230 -15.45 7.62 2.61
N ALA A 231 -14.37 7.17 3.24
CA ALA A 231 -13.46 8.00 4.04
C ALA A 231 -12.72 9.10 3.25
N SER A 232 -12.85 9.10 1.92
CA SER A 232 -12.26 10.12 1.06
C SER A 232 -13.03 10.28 -0.25
N GLU A 233 -13.28 11.52 -0.64
CA GLU A 233 -14.11 11.87 -1.80
C GLU A 233 -13.33 12.50 -2.94
N VAL A 234 -13.74 12.19 -4.18
CA VAL A 234 -13.16 12.79 -5.39
C VAL A 234 -13.63 14.23 -5.53
N VAL A 235 -12.70 15.16 -5.33
CA VAL A 235 -12.96 16.60 -5.45
C VAL A 235 -12.80 17.04 -6.90
N GLU A 236 -11.73 16.60 -7.55
CA GLU A 236 -11.34 17.01 -8.90
C GLU A 236 -10.74 15.84 -9.67
N GLY A 237 -10.84 15.87 -11.00
CA GLY A 237 -10.16 14.94 -11.89
C GLY A 237 -9.43 15.70 -12.99
N GLN A 238 -8.25 15.23 -13.38
CA GLN A 238 -7.45 15.82 -14.45
C GLN A 238 -6.83 14.73 -15.34
N PRO A 239 -6.90 14.87 -16.68
CA PRO A 239 -6.24 13.96 -17.60
C PRO A 239 -4.78 14.39 -17.80
N PHE A 240 -3.89 13.41 -17.85
CA PHE A 240 -2.46 13.59 -18.09
C PHE A 240 -2.02 12.73 -19.28
N GLU A 241 -1.09 13.26 -20.07
CA GLU A 241 -0.34 12.49 -21.06
C GLU A 241 1.07 12.24 -20.51
N VAL A 242 1.49 10.98 -20.50
CA VAL A 242 2.83 10.60 -20.04
C VAL A 242 3.85 10.82 -21.15
N LYS A 243 4.68 11.86 -21.01
CA LYS A 243 5.67 12.23 -22.02
C LYS A 243 7.00 11.50 -21.89
N THR A 244 7.41 11.21 -20.65
CA THR A 244 8.71 10.57 -20.35
C THR A 244 8.58 9.66 -19.12
N VAL A 245 9.42 8.63 -19.05
CA VAL A 245 9.58 7.75 -17.89
C VAL A 245 11.08 7.58 -17.62
N GLU A 246 11.54 7.94 -16.42
CA GLU A 246 12.93 7.78 -16.02
C GLU A 246 13.15 6.39 -15.42
N LEU A 247 14.04 5.59 -16.03
CA LEU A 247 14.40 4.28 -15.55
C LEU A 247 15.79 4.30 -14.88
N GLN A 248 15.85 3.85 -13.63
CA GLN A 248 17.11 3.62 -12.93
C GLN A 248 17.35 2.12 -12.79
N SER A 249 18.54 1.67 -13.17
CA SER A 249 18.95 0.27 -13.04
C SER A 249 20.29 0.17 -12.33
N ARG A 250 20.51 -0.96 -11.65
CA ARG A 250 21.77 -1.31 -11.01
C ARG A 250 22.13 -2.73 -11.44
N ALA A 251 23.36 -2.93 -11.89
CA ALA A 251 23.90 -4.25 -12.11
C ALA A 251 24.01 -4.99 -10.76
N MET A 252 23.46 -6.20 -10.70
CA MET A 252 23.65 -7.13 -9.60
C MET A 252 24.93 -7.93 -9.85
N GLU A 253 25.57 -8.41 -8.79
CA GLU A 253 26.68 -9.37 -8.92
C GLU A 253 26.18 -10.59 -9.70
N ASN A 254 26.92 -10.97 -10.75
CA ASN A 254 26.54 -12.08 -11.62
C ASN A 254 27.31 -13.35 -11.19
N PRO A 255 26.68 -14.26 -10.41
CA PRO A 255 27.34 -15.51 -10.01
C PRO A 255 27.42 -16.53 -11.15
N ALA A 256 26.78 -16.29 -12.31
CA ALA A 256 26.75 -17.24 -13.40
C ALA A 256 28.02 -17.13 -14.27
N GLN A 257 28.79 -18.22 -14.32
CA GLN A 257 29.82 -18.44 -15.34
C GLN A 257 29.20 -19.21 -16.50
N TYR A 258 28.77 -18.51 -17.55
CA TYR A 258 28.39 -19.17 -18.80
C TYR A 258 29.66 -19.67 -19.51
N ARG A 259 29.76 -20.98 -19.73
CA ARG A 259 30.81 -21.62 -20.54
C ARG A 259 30.44 -21.61 -22.02
#